data_AF-A0A0P9PL66-F1
#
_entry.id   AF-A0A0P9PL66-F1
#
_cell.length_a   1.000
_cell.length_b   1.000
_cell.length_c   1.000
_cell.angle_alpha   90.00
_cell.angle_beta   90.00
_cell.angle_gamma   90.00
#
_symmetry.space_group_name_H-M   'P 1'
#
loop_
_entity.id
_entity.type
_entity.pdbx_description
1 polymer ?
#
loop_
_entity_poly.entity_id
_entity_poly.type
_entity_poly.pdbx_seq_one_letter_code
_entity_poly.pdbx_strand_id
1 'polypeptide(L)'
;MTGLFITLEGPEGAGKSTNREYLAAQLRAQGVQVLLTREPGGTPLAERIRELLLAPSDEAMSADTELLLVFAARAQHLAEVIRPALARGEVVLCDRFTGTLFSVCKEGKPKRGLRSCLLENAFLA
;
A
#
# COMPACT_ATOMS: atom_id res chain seq x y z
N MET A 1 1.01 19.67 14.12
CA MET A 1 2.17 18.75 13.93
C MET A 1 1.87 17.89 12.72
N THR A 2 2.88 17.56 11.92
CA THR A 2 2.72 16.62 10.79
C THR A 2 2.53 15.20 11.32
N GLY A 3 1.57 14.45 10.76
CA GLY A 3 1.34 13.06 11.14
C GLY A 3 2.52 12.15 10.76
N LEU A 4 2.44 10.88 11.18
CA LEU A 4 3.48 9.88 10.92
C LEU A 4 2.91 8.74 10.07
N PHE A 5 3.59 8.42 8.97
CA PHE A 5 3.23 7.30 8.11
C PHE A 5 4.15 6.11 8.36
N ILE A 6 3.58 4.98 8.80
CA ILE A 6 4.30 3.74 9.08
C ILE A 6 3.73 2.63 8.21
N THR A 7 4.60 1.96 7.46
CA THR A 7 4.24 0.83 6.61
C THR A 7 4.78 -0.46 7.21
N LEU A 8 3.94 -1.49 7.32
CA LEU A 8 4.37 -2.82 7.72
C LEU A 8 4.57 -3.68 6.47
N GLU A 9 5.81 -4.11 6.25
CA GLU A 9 6.22 -4.90 5.08
C GLU A 9 6.70 -6.29 5.49
N GLY A 10 6.62 -7.23 4.54
CA GLY A 10 7.10 -8.60 4.75
C GLY A 10 6.28 -9.66 4.02
N PRO A 11 6.79 -10.90 3.97
CA PRO A 11 6.12 -12.02 3.31
C PRO A 11 4.79 -12.35 3.97
N GLU A 12 3.98 -13.16 3.30
CA GLU A 12 2.77 -13.73 3.91
C GLU A 12 3.13 -14.56 5.14
N GLY A 13 2.29 -14.53 6.18
CA GLY A 13 2.57 -15.21 7.45
C GLY A 13 3.57 -14.50 8.39
N ALA A 14 4.20 -13.39 8.00
CA ALA A 14 5.18 -12.67 8.84
C ALA A 14 4.60 -11.96 10.08
N GLY A 15 3.30 -12.10 10.37
CA GLY A 15 2.66 -11.46 11.53
C GLY A 15 2.35 -9.97 11.36
N LYS A 16 2.32 -9.43 10.14
CA LYS A 16 2.04 -8.00 9.87
C LYS A 16 0.73 -7.53 10.49
N SER A 17 -0.37 -8.25 10.27
CA SER A 17 -1.68 -7.89 10.81
C SER A 17 -1.68 -7.85 12.35
N THR A 18 -1.09 -8.87 12.98
CA THR A 18 -0.94 -8.96 14.44
C THR A 18 -0.13 -7.80 15.00
N ASN A 19 1.04 -7.52 14.42
CA ASN A 19 1.91 -6.43 14.87
C ASN A 19 1.29 -5.05 14.62
N ARG A 20 0.54 -4.89 13.52
CA ARG A 20 -0.19 -3.65 13.22
C ARG A 20 -1.25 -3.36 14.27
N GLU A 21 -2.04 -4.36 14.65
CA GLU A 21 -3.07 -4.23 15.69
C GLU A 21 -2.46 -3.97 17.06
N TYR A 22 -1.39 -4.69 17.40
CA TYR A 22 -0.63 -4.46 18.64
C TYR A 22 -0.11 -3.01 18.72
N LEU A 23 0.55 -2.53 17.66
CA LEU A 23 1.08 -1.17 17.61
C LEU A 23 -0.03 -0.12 17.71
N ALA A 24 -1.16 -0.34 17.03
CA ALA A 24 -2.31 0.56 17.12
C ALA A 24 -2.87 0.63 18.54
N ALA A 25 -2.97 -0.49 19.24
CA ALA A 25 -3.44 -0.53 20.62
C ALA A 25 -2.49 0.24 21.56
N GLN A 26 -1.17 0.04 21.42
CA GLN A 26 -0.17 0.75 22.23
C GLN A 26 -0.22 2.27 22.01
N LEU A 27 -0.29 2.72 20.75
CA LEU A 27 -0.37 4.14 20.42
C LEU A 27 -1.67 4.77 20.92
N ARG A 28 -2.81 4.10 20.74
CA ARG A 28 -4.11 4.57 21.24
C ARG A 28 -4.14 4.66 22.77
N ALA A 29 -3.50 3.74 23.48
CA ALA A 29 -3.37 3.80 24.94
C ALA A 29 -2.58 5.03 25.42
N GLN A 30 -1.74 5.61 24.56
CA GLN A 30 -1.00 6.85 24.81
C GLN A 30 -1.74 8.10 24.33
N GLY A 31 -3.01 7.99 23.92
CA GLY A 31 -3.82 9.10 23.43
C GLY A 31 -3.54 9.51 21.98
N VAL A 32 -2.76 8.72 21.24
CA VAL A 32 -2.44 8.99 19.83
C VAL A 32 -3.61 8.55 18.93
N GLN A 33 -4.01 9.42 17.99
CA GLN A 33 -4.98 9.08 16.95
C GLN A 33 -4.30 8.20 15.90
N VAL A 34 -4.88 7.01 15.65
CA VAL A 34 -4.30 6.00 14.76
C VAL A 34 -5.30 5.54 13.71
N LEU A 35 -4.95 5.75 12.45
CA LEU A 35 -5.64 5.22 11.29
C LEU A 35 -4.98 3.91 10.83
N LEU A 36 -5.78 2.87 10.69
CA LEU A 36 -5.36 1.59 10.13
C LEU A 36 -5.80 1.49 8.67
N THR A 37 -4.90 1.11 7.79
CA THR A 37 -5.22 0.87 6.38
C THR A 37 -4.33 -0.23 5.74
N ARG A 38 -4.49 -0.52 4.45
CA ARG A 38 -3.76 -1.55 3.68
C ARG A 38 -3.64 -1.20 2.20
N GLU A 39 -2.66 -1.80 1.51
CA GLU A 39 -2.56 -1.77 0.05
C GLU A 39 -2.37 -3.16 -0.60
N PRO A 40 -2.86 -3.34 -1.85
CA PRO A 40 -3.81 -2.47 -2.56
C PRO A 40 -5.17 -2.48 -1.84
N GLY A 41 -5.84 -1.33 -1.77
CA GLY A 41 -7.10 -1.15 -1.03
C GLY A 41 -7.20 0.20 -0.32
N GLY A 42 -8.04 0.27 0.72
CA GLY A 42 -8.17 1.43 1.60
C GLY A 42 -9.23 2.46 1.20
N THR A 43 -9.79 2.38 -0.01
CA THR A 43 -10.97 3.15 -0.46
C THR A 43 -11.90 2.25 -1.27
N PRO A 44 -13.20 2.57 -1.41
CA PRO A 44 -14.11 1.76 -2.22
C PRO A 44 -13.61 1.49 -3.65
N LEU A 45 -13.00 2.50 -4.31
CA LEU A 45 -12.41 2.32 -5.64
C LEU A 45 -11.13 1.47 -5.60
N ALA A 46 -10.24 1.70 -4.64
CA ALA A 46 -9.02 0.91 -4.49
C ALA A 46 -9.30 -0.56 -4.13
N GLU A 47 -10.39 -0.84 -3.39
CA GLU A 47 -10.84 -2.21 -3.12
C GLU A 47 -11.35 -2.90 -4.39
N ARG A 48 -12.06 -2.20 -5.28
CA ARG A 48 -12.46 -2.77 -6.59
C ARG A 48 -11.24 -3.07 -7.46
N ILE A 49 -10.21 -2.22 -7.43
CA ILE A 49 -8.96 -2.50 -8.14
C ILE A 49 -8.25 -3.72 -7.51
N ARG A 50 -8.23 -3.82 -6.18
CA ARG A 50 -7.71 -5.01 -5.49
C ARG A 50 -8.43 -6.28 -5.91
N GLU A 51 -9.75 -6.25 -6.03
CA GLU A 51 -10.53 -7.41 -6.50
C GLU A 51 -10.07 -7.84 -7.89
N LEU A 52 -9.88 -6.89 -8.83
CA LEU A 52 -9.36 -7.19 -10.17
C LEU A 52 -7.95 -7.78 -10.16
N LEU A 53 -7.09 -7.31 -9.26
CA LEU A 53 -5.71 -7.81 -9.11
C LEU A 53 -5.65 -9.24 -8.53
N LEU A 54 -6.62 -9.62 -7.69
CA LEU A 54 -6.63 -10.91 -7.00
C LEU A 54 -7.55 -11.96 -7.64
N ALA A 55 -8.48 -11.53 -8.49
CA ALA A 55 -9.42 -12.42 -9.14
C ALA A 55 -8.70 -13.34 -10.13
N PRO A 56 -8.92 -14.67 -10.06
CA PRO A 56 -8.53 -15.58 -11.13
C PRO A 56 -9.23 -15.17 -12.44
N SER A 57 -8.49 -15.17 -13.55
CA SER A 57 -8.99 -14.81 -14.88
C SER A 57 -8.38 -15.75 -15.93
N ASP A 58 -9.16 -16.09 -16.95
CA ASP A 58 -8.69 -16.82 -18.12
C ASP A 58 -7.77 -15.94 -19.00
N GLU A 59 -7.95 -14.62 -18.93
CA GLU A 59 -7.05 -13.64 -19.54
C GLU A 59 -5.90 -13.32 -18.58
N ALA A 60 -4.67 -13.58 -19.03
CA ALA A 60 -3.47 -13.23 -18.28
C ALA A 60 -3.25 -11.71 -18.26
N MET A 61 -3.17 -11.12 -17.06
CA MET A 61 -2.81 -9.72 -16.90
C MET A 61 -1.33 -9.52 -17.21
N SER A 62 -1.02 -8.51 -18.03
CA SER A 62 0.38 -8.13 -18.26
C SER A 62 0.99 -7.49 -17.00
N ALA A 63 2.29 -7.67 -16.78
CA ALA A 63 2.98 -7.11 -15.62
C ALA A 63 2.88 -5.57 -15.55
N ASP A 64 2.87 -4.89 -16.70
CA ASP A 64 2.68 -3.43 -16.77
C ASP A 64 1.25 -3.03 -16.36
N THR A 65 0.24 -3.81 -16.77
CA THR A 65 -1.15 -3.59 -16.34
C THR A 65 -1.28 -3.74 -14.82
N GLU A 66 -0.70 -4.80 -14.26
CA GLU A 66 -0.72 -5.05 -12.81
C GLU A 66 -0.07 -3.91 -12.04
N LEU A 67 1.12 -3.47 -12.49
CA LEU A 67 1.85 -2.35 -11.90
C LEU A 67 1.02 -1.06 -11.92
N LEU A 68 0.42 -0.72 -13.07
CA LEU A 68 -0.38 0.49 -13.23
C LEU A 68 -1.65 0.46 -12.37
N LEU A 69 -2.29 -0.70 -12.23
CA LEU A 69 -3.45 -0.87 -11.36
C LEU A 69 -3.08 -0.70 -9.88
N VAL A 70 -1.94 -1.25 -9.44
CA VAL A 70 -1.44 -1.00 -8.06
C VAL A 70 -1.21 0.49 -7.83
N PHE A 71 -0.61 1.21 -8.78
CA PHE A 71 -0.42 2.66 -8.67
C PHE A 71 -1.75 3.43 -8.70
N ALA A 72 -2.73 3.02 -9.51
CA ALA A 72 -4.05 3.64 -9.54
C ALA A 72 -4.77 3.50 -8.19
N ALA A 73 -4.74 2.31 -7.58
CA ALA A 73 -5.29 2.07 -6.25
C ALA A 73 -4.59 2.93 -5.19
N ARG A 74 -3.25 2.99 -5.24
CA ARG A 74 -2.44 3.83 -4.34
C ARG A 74 -2.74 5.31 -4.48
N ALA A 75 -2.85 5.83 -5.70
CA ALA A 75 -3.12 7.25 -5.95
C ALA A 75 -4.43 7.66 -5.28
N GLN A 76 -5.47 6.84 -5.43
CA GLN A 76 -6.76 7.05 -4.77
C GLN A 76 -6.64 7.00 -3.24
N HIS A 77 -5.93 6.00 -2.73
CA HIS A 77 -5.74 5.80 -1.30
C HIS A 77 -4.94 6.93 -0.64
N LEU A 78 -3.91 7.43 -1.32
CA LEU A 78 -3.13 8.59 -0.87
C LEU A 78 -4.01 9.84 -0.81
N ALA A 79 -4.80 10.11 -1.84
CA ALA A 79 -5.63 11.31 -1.95
C ALA A 79 -6.74 11.36 -0.89
N GLU A 80 -7.46 10.24 -0.72
CA GLU A 80 -8.68 10.23 0.10
C GLU A 80 -8.44 9.87 1.58
N VAL A 81 -7.34 9.16 1.88
CA VAL A 81 -7.16 8.54 3.20
C VAL A 81 -5.84 8.95 3.84
N ILE A 82 -4.70 8.65 3.21
CA ILE A 82 -3.39 8.81 3.85
C ILE A 82 -3.04 10.29 4.01
N ARG A 83 -3.03 11.08 2.94
CA ARG A 83 -2.64 12.50 2.99
C ARG A 83 -3.56 13.31 3.92
N PRO A 84 -4.90 13.16 3.89
CA PRO A 84 -5.78 13.83 4.83
C PRO A 84 -5.52 13.46 6.30
N ALA A 85 -5.25 12.19 6.60
CA ALA A 85 -4.96 11.76 7.98
C ALA A 85 -3.63 12.32 8.50
N LEU A 86 -2.60 12.31 7.66
CA LEU A 86 -1.31 12.92 8.01
C LEU A 86 -1.41 14.43 8.23
N ALA A 87 -2.24 15.12 7.44
CA ALA A 87 -2.51 16.55 7.62
C ALA A 87 -3.21 16.87 8.95
N ARG A 88 -4.02 15.93 9.48
CA ARG A 88 -4.64 16.04 10.82
C ARG A 88 -3.68 15.66 11.97
N GLY A 89 -2.46 15.25 11.67
CA GLY A 89 -1.48 14.85 12.68
C GLY A 89 -1.64 13.42 13.18
N GLU A 90 -2.42 12.58 12.49
CA GLU A 90 -2.64 11.18 12.87
C GLU A 90 -1.43 10.30 12.54
N VAL A 91 -1.30 9.18 13.25
CA VAL A 91 -0.41 8.09 12.86
C VAL A 91 -1.17 7.16 11.91
N VAL A 92 -0.67 6.98 10.70
CA VAL A 92 -1.23 6.05 9.71
C VAL A 92 -0.39 4.77 9.70
N LEU A 93 -0.99 3.65 10.07
CA LEU A 93 -0.38 2.32 9.98
C LEU A 93 -0.96 1.57 8.76
N CYS A 94 -0.15 1.40 7.73
CA CYS A 94 -0.55 0.73 6.49
C CYS A 94 0.09 -0.65 6.36
N ASP A 95 -0.74 -1.68 6.17
CA ASP A 95 -0.27 -3.02 5.81
C ASP A 95 0.06 -3.05 4.31
N ARG A 96 1.38 -3.14 4.02
CA ARG A 96 2.00 -2.99 2.70
C ARG A 96 1.88 -1.61 2.07
N PHE A 97 2.88 -1.27 1.26
CA PHE A 97 2.96 -0.09 0.41
C PHE A 97 4.03 -0.36 -0.66
N THR A 98 5.28 -0.01 -0.40
CA THR A 98 6.43 -0.18 -1.29
C THR A 98 6.73 -1.65 -1.60
N GLY A 99 6.59 -2.55 -0.64
CA GLY A 99 6.91 -3.97 -0.81
C GLY A 99 6.01 -4.68 -1.83
N THR A 100 4.75 -4.23 -1.97
CA THR A 100 3.85 -4.74 -3.03
C THR A 100 4.40 -4.44 -4.42
N LEU A 101 4.98 -3.26 -4.64
CA LEU A 101 5.56 -2.90 -5.94
C LEU A 101 6.74 -3.82 -6.31
N PHE A 102 7.61 -4.13 -5.35
CA PHE A 102 8.75 -5.01 -5.59
C PHE A 102 8.34 -6.44 -5.92
N SER A 103 7.25 -6.95 -5.35
CA SER A 103 6.72 -8.28 -5.67
C SER A 103 6.19 -8.34 -7.11
N VAL A 104 5.34 -7.37 -7.51
CA VAL A 104 4.82 -7.27 -8.88
C VAL A 104 5.96 -7.15 -9.89
N CYS A 105 6.98 -6.33 -9.59
CA CYS A 105 8.15 -6.18 -10.45
C CYS A 105 9.03 -7.45 -10.54
N LYS A 106 8.98 -8.35 -9.54
CA LYS A 106 9.81 -9.56 -9.51
C LYS A 106 9.12 -10.77 -10.16
N GLU A 107 7.80 -10.84 -10.12
CA GLU A 107 7.05 -11.90 -10.81
C GLU A 107 7.10 -11.73 -12.34
N GLY A 108 7.21 -10.48 -12.83
CA GLY A 108 7.61 -10.18 -14.19
C GLY A 108 9.12 -10.15 -14.37
N LYS A 109 9.81 -11.29 -14.53
CA LYS A 109 11.26 -11.30 -14.86
C LYS A 109 11.55 -10.40 -16.08
N PRO A 110 12.32 -9.31 -15.98
CA PRO A 110 12.82 -8.61 -17.15
C PRO A 110 14.18 -9.22 -17.52
N LYS A 111 14.24 -9.97 -18.62
CA LYS A 111 15.51 -10.07 -19.36
C LYS A 111 15.81 -8.65 -19.88
N ARG A 112 16.80 -8.00 -19.26
CA ARG A 112 17.46 -6.76 -19.69
C ARG A 112 16.56 -5.52 -19.81
N GLY A 113 16.69 -4.68 -18.78
CA GLY A 113 16.68 -3.23 -18.90
C GLY A 113 15.31 -2.58 -19.03
N LEU A 114 14.81 -2.01 -17.93
CA LEU A 114 13.98 -0.80 -17.96
C LEU A 114 13.86 -0.17 -16.55
N ARG A 115 13.81 1.15 -16.55
CA ARG A 115 13.86 2.09 -15.42
C ARG A 115 12.53 2.17 -14.64
N SER A 116 11.93 1.05 -14.21
CA SER A 116 10.60 1.08 -13.55
C SER A 116 10.63 1.46 -12.06
N CYS A 117 11.77 1.29 -11.37
CA CYS A 117 11.91 1.60 -9.94
C CYS A 117 11.88 3.12 -9.61
N LEU A 118 11.79 4.01 -10.61
CA LEU A 118 11.86 5.47 -10.45
C LEU A 118 10.52 6.14 -10.09
N LEU A 119 9.39 5.41 -10.13
CA LEU A 119 8.06 5.98 -9.86
C LEU A 119 7.75 6.19 -8.36
N GLU A 120 8.51 5.57 -7.45
CA GLU A 120 8.28 5.72 -6.00
C GLU A 120 8.50 7.15 -5.50
N ASN A 121 9.52 7.84 -6.03
CA ASN A 121 9.84 9.22 -5.64
C ASN A 121 8.77 10.23 -6.09
N ALA A 122 7.93 9.90 -7.07
CA ALA A 122 6.90 10.81 -7.56
C ALA A 122 5.64 10.84 -6.68
N PHE A 123 5.37 9.79 -5.90
CA PHE A 123 4.15 9.67 -5.10
C PHE A 123 4.32 10.02 -3.61
N LEU A 124 5.56 9.95 -3.10
CA LEU A 124 5.92 10.35 -1.74
C LEU A 124 6.36 11.83 -1.62
N ALA A 125 6.59 12.50 -2.74
CA ALA A 125 6.75 13.96 -2.83
C ALA A 125 5.38 14.68 -2.89
#